data_AF-A0A8R1V2Q7-F1
#
_entry.id   AF-A0A8R1V2Q7-F1
#
_cell.length_a   1.000
_cell.length_b   1.000
_cell.length_c   1.000
_cell.angle_alpha   90.00
_cell.angle_beta   90.00
_cell.angle_gamma   90.00
#
_symmetry.space_group_name_H-M   'P 1'
#
loop_
_entity.id
_entity.type
_entity.pdbx_description
1 polymer ?
#
loop_
_entity_poly.entity_id
_entity_poly.type
_entity_poly.pdbx_seq_one_letter_code
_entity_poly.pdbx_strand_id
1 'polypeptide(L)'
;MSWLLLATQFICTGEGLAGALLNVYLFCLVAVSKKSSMSDRVYKAHIFREGTFITAVVGPLAHFLPRPLSMIIIRITMVLATMIWTLIPAMSTLQLITLTRNLHWSAGKRLVISFLFPCVCIAIVATTVEELIPSYEFENIMIRISQEVYDMNGTLITFGSTMRYPELNFDRTLVNFALFYAIVPYSLTYAALGILIYKIQSSLHVRGMTLSRRTVQMQRAFFVMQLLQSVLPLIILSSPFTVFLYGTDLGLSALWFTSFLWLCPSVQAVVQLRYIIQAAKTRLKETTQVSVISKTRGSTL
;
A
#
# COMPACT_ATOMS: atom_id res chain seq x y z
N MET A 1 -14.94 -3.88 22.31
CA MET A 1 -14.95 -2.99 21.12
C MET A 1 -14.11 -1.72 21.28
N SER A 2 -13.98 -1.13 22.48
CA SER A 2 -13.10 0.04 22.75
C SER A 2 -11.61 -0.24 22.50
N TRP A 3 -11.10 -1.37 23.00
CA TRP A 3 -9.70 -1.78 22.78
C TRP A 3 -9.35 -1.95 21.30
N LEU A 4 -10.26 -2.50 20.48
CA LEU A 4 -10.03 -2.68 19.05
C LEU A 4 -9.84 -1.34 18.34
N LEU A 5 -10.62 -0.32 18.71
CA LEU A 5 -10.50 1.03 18.15
C LEU A 5 -9.15 1.67 18.53
N LEU A 6 -8.73 1.53 19.79
CA LEU A 6 -7.43 2.01 20.27
C LEU A 6 -6.27 1.29 19.58
N ALA A 7 -6.38 -0.03 19.41
CA ALA A 7 -5.38 -0.83 18.72
C ALA A 7 -5.26 -0.40 17.24
N THR A 8 -6.38 -0.21 16.52
CA THR A 8 -6.35 0.28 15.15
C THR A 8 -5.80 1.71 15.06
N GLN A 9 -6.16 2.60 15.98
CA GLN A 9 -5.59 3.95 16.04
C GLN A 9 -4.07 3.92 16.24
N PHE A 10 -3.59 3.06 17.14
CA PHE A 10 -2.17 2.90 17.41
C PHE A 10 -1.42 2.37 16.19
N ILE A 11 -1.97 1.35 15.52
CA ILE A 11 -1.38 0.78 14.29
C ILE A 11 -1.33 1.83 13.17
N CYS A 12 -2.45 2.50 12.87
CA CYS A 12 -2.49 3.52 11.81
C CYS A 12 -1.58 4.73 12.11
N THR A 13 -1.47 5.13 13.38
CA THR A 13 -0.58 6.21 13.80
C THR A 13 0.88 5.78 13.71
N GLY A 14 1.21 4.55 14.13
CA GLY A 14 2.55 3.99 14.02
C GLY A 14 3.00 3.85 12.58
N GLU A 15 2.17 3.28 11.71
CA GLU A 15 2.43 3.15 10.27
C GLU A 15 2.59 4.51 9.60
N GLY A 16 1.66 5.44 9.86
CA GLY A 16 1.71 6.78 9.28
C GLY A 16 2.90 7.61 9.75
N LEU A 17 3.26 7.51 11.04
CA LEU A 17 4.44 8.19 11.59
C LEU A 17 5.73 7.58 11.05
N ALA A 18 5.84 6.24 11.01
CA ALA A 18 7.00 5.57 10.45
C ALA A 18 7.19 5.91 8.96
N GLY A 19 6.11 5.90 8.17
CA GLY A 19 6.14 6.30 6.77
C GLY A 19 6.52 7.78 6.59
N ALA A 20 5.99 8.68 7.41
CA ALA A 20 6.32 10.10 7.37
C ALA A 20 7.79 10.36 7.76
N LEU A 21 8.27 9.74 8.85
CA LEU A 21 9.66 9.85 9.28
C LEU A 21 10.62 9.26 8.25
N LEU A 22 10.27 8.12 7.63
CA LEU A 22 11.06 7.53 6.55
C LEU A 22 11.12 8.46 5.33
N ASN A 23 10.00 9.06 4.94
CA ASN A 23 9.96 10.02 3.83
C ASN A 23 10.76 11.30 4.13
N VAL A 24 10.64 11.84 5.35
CA VAL A 24 11.44 13.00 5.78
C VAL A 24 12.92 12.64 5.84
N TYR A 25 13.27 11.45 6.34
CA TYR A 25 14.64 10.96 6.36
C TYR A 25 15.21 10.80 4.95
N LEU A 26 14.48 10.15 4.04
CA LEU A 26 14.86 10.01 2.63
C LEU A 26 14.99 11.38 1.95
N PHE A 27 14.07 12.31 2.21
CA PHE A 27 14.12 13.67 1.67
C PHE A 27 15.33 14.47 2.22
N CYS A 28 15.59 14.39 3.53
CA CYS A 28 16.75 15.01 4.16
C CYS A 28 18.06 14.42 3.62
N LEU A 29 18.12 13.10 3.39
CA LEU A 29 19.26 12.45 2.75
C LEU A 29 19.48 12.99 1.33
N VAL A 30 18.42 13.14 0.53
CA VAL A 30 18.49 13.74 -0.81
C VAL A 30 18.92 15.22 -0.76
N ALA A 31 18.41 15.99 0.19
CA ALA A 31 18.70 17.41 0.33
C ALA A 31 20.13 17.69 0.83
N VAL A 32 20.62 16.88 1.78
CA VAL A 32 22.00 16.94 2.30
C VAL A 32 22.99 16.44 1.24
N SER A 33 22.60 15.45 0.44
CA SER A 33 23.41 14.89 -0.64
C SER A 33 23.85 15.93 -1.68
N LYS A 34 22.97 16.88 -2.01
CA LYS A 34 23.24 17.94 -3.00
C LYS A 34 24.32 18.95 -2.58
N LYS A 35 24.78 18.94 -1.32
CA LYS A 35 25.70 19.96 -0.75
C LYS A 35 27.15 19.50 -0.60
N SER A 36 27.45 18.20 -0.75
CA SER A 36 28.80 17.65 -0.58
C SER A 36 29.26 16.97 -1.87
N SER A 37 30.40 17.40 -2.40
CA SER A 37 31.04 16.82 -3.61
C SER A 37 31.45 15.34 -3.45
N MET A 38 31.38 14.76 -2.25
CA MET A 38 31.52 13.31 -2.02
C MET A 38 30.18 12.58 -1.79
N SER A 39 29.07 13.32 -1.89
CA SER A 39 27.73 12.91 -1.51
C SER A 39 26.75 12.87 -2.68
N ASP A 40 27.21 12.78 -3.92
CA ASP A 40 26.38 12.37 -5.08
C ASP A 40 25.90 10.91 -4.98
N ARG A 41 26.32 10.20 -3.92
CA ARG A 41 25.79 8.91 -3.46
C ARG A 41 24.38 9.05 -2.88
N VAL A 42 23.47 9.68 -3.63
CA VAL A 42 22.05 9.59 -3.33
C VAL A 42 21.73 8.10 -3.32
N TYR A 43 21.14 7.59 -2.23
CA TYR A 43 20.60 6.24 -2.13
C TYR A 43 19.48 6.06 -3.17
N LYS A 44 19.84 5.82 -4.44
CA LYS A 44 18.95 5.46 -5.54
C LYS A 44 18.43 4.04 -5.29
N ALA A 45 17.57 3.89 -4.31
CA ALA A 45 17.05 2.58 -3.90
C ALA A 45 16.54 1.77 -5.09
N HIS A 46 16.05 2.44 -6.15
CA HIS A 46 15.69 1.84 -7.42
C HIS A 46 16.59 2.39 -8.55
N ILE A 47 17.03 1.53 -9.45
CA ILE A 47 17.82 1.82 -10.65
C ILE A 47 17.10 1.16 -11.82
N PHE A 48 16.99 1.85 -12.94
CA PHE A 48 16.60 1.24 -14.20
C PHE A 48 17.67 1.55 -15.23
N ARG A 49 18.40 0.52 -15.64
CA ARG A 49 19.54 0.63 -16.56
C ARG A 49 19.71 -0.65 -17.36
N GLU A 50 20.05 -0.52 -18.63
CA GLU A 50 20.26 -1.67 -19.54
C GLU A 50 19.06 -2.64 -19.59
N GLY A 51 17.83 -2.11 -19.52
CA GLY A 51 16.61 -2.94 -19.50
C GLY A 51 16.44 -3.76 -18.22
N THR A 52 17.15 -3.40 -17.16
CA THR A 52 17.14 -4.08 -15.87
C THR A 52 16.68 -3.13 -14.77
N PHE A 53 15.67 -3.55 -14.01
CA PHE A 53 15.19 -2.86 -12.83
C PHE A 53 15.86 -3.46 -11.59
N ILE A 54 16.53 -2.62 -10.82
CA ILE A 54 17.34 -3.03 -9.66
C ILE A 54 16.87 -2.23 -8.45
N THR A 55 16.47 -2.92 -7.40
CA THR A 55 16.39 -2.39 -6.05
C THR A 55 17.72 -2.65 -5.34
N ALA A 56 18.52 -1.60 -5.15
CA ALA A 56 19.82 -1.69 -4.50
C ALA A 56 19.74 -1.18 -3.05
N VAL A 57 20.10 -2.05 -2.10
CA VAL A 57 20.23 -1.68 -0.69
C VAL A 57 21.70 -1.35 -0.42
N VAL A 58 21.96 -0.05 -0.27
CA VAL A 58 23.26 0.51 0.09
C VAL A 58 23.26 0.82 1.59
N GLY A 59 24.27 0.38 2.34
CA GLY A 59 24.45 0.80 3.73
C GLY A 59 25.17 -0.21 4.62
N PRO A 60 25.52 0.18 5.87
CA PRO A 60 26.22 -0.69 6.82
C PRO A 60 25.45 -1.98 7.13
N LEU A 61 24.12 -1.92 7.07
CA LEU A 61 23.23 -3.08 7.22
C LEU A 61 23.46 -4.15 6.14
N ALA A 62 23.92 -3.79 4.93
CA ALA A 62 24.19 -4.76 3.88
C ALA A 62 25.30 -5.76 4.26
N HIS A 63 26.26 -5.34 5.10
CA HIS A 63 27.32 -6.22 5.60
C HIS A 63 26.83 -7.20 6.66
N PHE A 64 25.77 -6.84 7.41
CA PHE A 64 25.27 -7.64 8.52
C PHE A 64 24.07 -8.50 8.15
N LEU A 65 23.51 -8.34 6.95
CA LEU A 65 22.29 -9.03 6.54
C LEU A 65 22.61 -10.22 5.62
N PRO A 66 22.47 -11.47 6.09
CA PRO A 66 22.70 -12.65 5.27
C PRO A 66 21.72 -12.71 4.10
N ARG A 67 22.17 -13.22 2.94
CA ARG A 67 21.35 -13.36 1.73
C ARG A 67 20.02 -14.11 1.94
N PRO A 68 19.96 -15.23 2.69
CA PRO A 68 18.67 -15.90 2.93
C PRO A 68 17.68 -15.02 3.70
N LEU A 69 18.17 -14.22 4.65
CA LEU A 69 17.34 -13.32 5.45
C LEU A 69 16.86 -12.14 4.59
N SER A 70 17.72 -11.56 3.76
CA SER A 70 17.35 -10.46 2.87
C SER A 70 16.29 -10.90 1.84
N MET A 71 16.38 -12.13 1.32
CA MET A 71 15.36 -12.73 0.47
C MET A 71 14.00 -12.89 1.17
N ILE A 72 13.99 -13.32 2.44
CA ILE A 72 12.74 -13.43 3.21
C ILE A 72 12.13 -12.04 3.44
N ILE A 73 12.96 -11.06 3.81
CA ILE A 73 12.52 -9.68 4.06
C ILE A 73 11.90 -9.09 2.79
N ILE A 74 12.59 -9.16 1.64
CA ILE A 74 12.05 -8.58 0.41
C ILE A 74 10.74 -9.26 0.00
N ARG A 75 10.61 -10.58 0.21
CA ARG A 75 9.36 -11.29 -0.10
C ARG A 75 8.19 -10.75 0.72
N ILE A 76 8.40 -10.65 2.03
CA ILE A 76 7.38 -10.12 2.95
C ILE A 76 7.04 -8.68 2.60
N THR A 77 8.05 -7.83 2.39
CA THR A 77 7.85 -6.42 2.03
C THR A 77 7.06 -6.28 0.74
N MET A 78 7.38 -7.03 -0.32
CA MET A 78 6.67 -6.95 -1.59
C MET A 78 5.23 -7.45 -1.47
N VAL A 79 4.96 -8.51 -0.71
CA VAL A 79 3.59 -8.95 -0.45
C VAL A 79 2.82 -7.87 0.31
N LEU A 80 3.37 -7.35 1.41
CA LEU A 80 2.74 -6.28 2.20
C LEU A 80 2.47 -5.03 1.36
N ALA A 81 3.39 -4.66 0.46
CA ALA A 81 3.20 -3.52 -0.43
C ALA A 81 1.98 -3.70 -1.33
N THR A 82 1.69 -4.91 -1.82
CA THR A 82 0.45 -5.13 -2.63
C THR A 82 -0.83 -5.14 -1.82
N MET A 83 -0.75 -5.41 -0.51
CA MET A 83 -1.92 -5.38 0.38
C MET A 83 -2.54 -3.99 0.45
N ILE A 84 -1.74 -2.95 0.16
CA ILE A 84 -2.17 -1.56 0.08
C ILE A 84 -3.41 -1.37 -0.79
N TRP A 85 -3.44 -2.00 -1.97
CA TRP A 85 -4.59 -1.89 -2.87
C TRP A 85 -5.50 -3.12 -2.79
N THR A 86 -4.97 -4.33 -2.65
CA THR A 86 -5.79 -5.56 -2.69
C THR A 86 -6.76 -5.68 -1.51
N LEU A 87 -6.50 -5.00 -0.38
CA LEU A 87 -7.42 -4.97 0.76
C LEU A 87 -8.60 -4.00 0.61
N ILE A 88 -8.55 -3.05 -0.32
CA ILE A 88 -9.60 -2.01 -0.47
C ILE A 88 -11.00 -2.63 -0.70
N PRO A 89 -11.18 -3.62 -1.58
CA PRO A 89 -12.49 -4.22 -1.84
C PRO A 89 -13.04 -5.00 -0.65
N ALA A 90 -12.20 -5.42 0.30
CA ALA A 90 -12.64 -6.17 1.48
C ALA A 90 -13.64 -5.35 2.30
N MET A 91 -13.33 -4.08 2.52
CA MET A 91 -14.17 -3.19 3.33
C MET A 91 -15.51 -2.91 2.63
N SER A 92 -15.53 -2.74 1.30
CA SER A 92 -16.78 -2.54 0.54
C SER A 92 -17.61 -3.81 0.51
N THR A 93 -16.96 -4.98 0.39
CA THR A 93 -17.62 -6.28 0.43
C THR A 93 -18.29 -6.51 1.78
N LEU A 94 -17.58 -6.22 2.88
CA LEU A 94 -18.13 -6.32 4.23
C LEU A 94 -19.34 -5.39 4.41
N GLN A 95 -19.29 -4.17 3.88
CA GLN A 95 -20.40 -3.24 3.92
C GLN A 95 -21.60 -3.74 3.11
N LEU A 96 -21.38 -4.23 1.88
CA LEU A 96 -22.44 -4.77 1.04
C LEU A 96 -23.11 -5.97 1.70
N ILE A 97 -22.33 -6.91 2.26
CA ILE A 97 -22.87 -8.07 2.97
C ILE A 97 -23.64 -7.61 4.22
N THR A 98 -23.15 -6.59 4.92
CA THR A 98 -23.85 -6.03 6.08
C THR A 98 -25.17 -5.37 5.70
N LEU A 99 -25.26 -4.69 4.57
CA LEU A 99 -26.52 -4.11 4.09
C LEU A 99 -27.51 -5.17 3.58
N THR A 100 -27.00 -6.25 2.98
CA THR A 100 -27.85 -7.22 2.28
C THR A 100 -28.21 -8.45 3.11
N ARG A 101 -27.36 -8.86 4.05
CA ARG A 101 -27.42 -10.15 4.76
C ARG A 101 -27.24 -10.05 6.28
N ASN A 102 -27.36 -8.86 6.90
CA ASN A 102 -27.13 -8.67 8.35
C ASN A 102 -27.87 -9.69 9.24
N LEU A 103 -29.11 -10.02 8.89
CA LEU A 103 -29.99 -10.88 9.68
C LEU A 103 -29.66 -12.38 9.56
N HIS A 104 -28.99 -12.79 8.49
CA HIS A 104 -28.80 -14.22 8.19
C HIS A 104 -27.38 -14.70 8.47
N TRP A 105 -26.40 -13.80 8.49
CA TRP A 105 -24.98 -14.17 8.55
C TRP A 105 -24.33 -13.67 9.84
N SER A 106 -23.63 -14.56 10.53
CA SER A 106 -22.82 -14.21 11.71
C SER A 106 -21.72 -13.20 11.34
N ALA A 107 -21.24 -12.42 12.32
CA ALA A 107 -20.17 -11.44 12.11
C ALA A 107 -18.89 -12.09 11.53
N GLY A 108 -18.50 -13.26 12.04
CA GLY A 108 -17.32 -14.00 11.56
C GLY A 108 -17.46 -14.43 10.09
N LYS A 109 -18.61 -14.99 9.70
CA LYS A 109 -18.84 -15.39 8.29
C LYS A 109 -18.74 -14.20 7.34
N ARG A 110 -19.28 -13.05 7.72
CA ARG A 110 -19.20 -11.81 6.91
C ARG A 110 -17.76 -11.35 6.74
N LEU A 111 -16.98 -11.37 7.83
CA LEU A 111 -15.57 -11.04 7.80
C LEU A 111 -14.80 -11.98 6.86
N VAL A 112 -14.89 -13.30 7.06
CA VAL A 112 -14.16 -14.28 6.25
C VAL A 112 -14.45 -14.13 4.75
N ILE A 113 -15.73 -14.00 4.38
CA ILE A 113 -16.11 -13.85 2.96
C ILE A 113 -15.61 -12.52 2.38
N SER A 114 -15.57 -11.45 3.18
CA SER A 114 -15.04 -10.16 2.71
C SER A 114 -13.55 -10.16 2.39
N PHE A 115 -12.76 -11.03 3.03
CA PHE A 115 -11.31 -11.14 2.80
C PHE A 115 -10.93 -12.19 1.75
N LEU A 116 -11.88 -12.97 1.23
CA LEU A 116 -11.58 -14.07 0.31
C LEU A 116 -10.95 -13.59 -1.00
N PHE A 117 -11.49 -12.51 -1.60
CA PHE A 117 -10.91 -11.90 -2.81
C PHE A 117 -9.48 -11.37 -2.56
N PRO A 118 -9.23 -10.51 -1.55
CA PRO A 118 -7.88 -10.08 -1.21
C PRO A 118 -6.91 -11.24 -0.98
N CYS A 119 -7.32 -12.29 -0.26
CA CYS A 119 -6.47 -13.46 -0.01
C CYS A 119 -6.05 -14.17 -1.31
N VAL A 120 -6.95 -14.30 -2.29
CA VAL A 120 -6.61 -14.86 -3.61
C VAL A 120 -5.61 -13.96 -4.34
N CYS A 121 -5.82 -12.64 -4.35
CA CYS A 121 -4.86 -11.71 -4.95
C CYS A 121 -3.48 -11.77 -4.27
N ILE A 122 -3.45 -11.83 -2.94
CA ILE A 122 -2.20 -11.96 -2.15
C ILE A 122 -1.48 -13.27 -2.49
N ALA A 123 -2.21 -14.38 -2.65
CA ALA A 123 -1.61 -15.66 -3.03
C ALA A 123 -0.95 -15.60 -4.41
N ILE A 124 -1.62 -14.99 -5.41
CA ILE A 124 -1.07 -14.78 -6.77
C ILE A 124 0.18 -13.87 -6.72
N VAL A 125 0.12 -12.80 -5.94
CA VAL A 125 1.27 -11.90 -5.77
C VAL A 125 2.44 -12.64 -5.12
N ALA A 126 2.18 -13.43 -4.07
CA ALA A 126 3.23 -14.13 -3.33
C ALA A 126 4.03 -15.08 -4.23
N THR A 127 3.40 -15.70 -5.24
CA THR A 127 4.12 -16.51 -6.23
C THR A 127 4.90 -15.66 -7.23
N THR A 128 4.41 -14.46 -7.56
CA THR A 128 5.04 -13.53 -8.52
C THR A 128 6.27 -12.82 -7.96
N VAL A 129 6.39 -12.71 -6.64
CA VAL A 129 7.55 -12.07 -5.98
C VAL A 129 8.88 -12.75 -6.33
N GLU A 130 8.86 -14.04 -6.69
CA GLU A 130 10.04 -14.76 -7.18
C GLU A 130 10.70 -14.11 -8.40
N GLU A 131 9.92 -13.41 -9.23
CA GLU A 131 10.41 -12.71 -10.42
C GLU A 131 11.44 -11.60 -10.10
N LEU A 132 11.46 -11.12 -8.85
CA LEU A 132 12.42 -10.12 -8.36
C LEU A 132 13.62 -10.71 -7.61
N ILE A 133 13.63 -12.02 -7.40
CA ILE A 133 14.73 -12.70 -6.70
C ILE A 133 15.71 -13.18 -7.75
N PRO A 134 16.92 -12.60 -7.80
CA PRO A 134 17.84 -12.91 -8.88
C PRO A 134 18.51 -14.27 -8.70
N SER A 135 18.85 -14.91 -9.82
CA SER A 135 19.87 -15.96 -9.84
C SER A 135 21.23 -15.39 -9.38
N TYR A 136 22.18 -16.27 -9.03
CA TYR A 136 23.52 -15.82 -8.64
C TYR A 136 24.26 -15.12 -9.79
N GLU A 137 24.10 -15.60 -11.02
CA GLU A 137 24.74 -15.02 -12.21
C GLU A 137 24.17 -13.63 -12.53
N PHE A 138 22.84 -13.52 -12.49
CA PHE A 138 22.16 -12.25 -12.74
C PHE A 138 22.39 -11.23 -11.62
N GLU A 139 22.49 -11.68 -10.37
CA GLU A 139 22.85 -10.82 -9.23
C GLU A 139 24.20 -10.11 -9.44
N ASN A 140 25.21 -10.81 -9.99
CA ASN A 140 26.51 -10.20 -10.29
C ASN A 140 26.40 -9.07 -11.33
N ILE A 141 25.53 -9.24 -12.33
CA ILE A 141 25.24 -8.19 -13.32
C ILE A 141 24.59 -6.98 -12.64
N MET A 142 23.61 -7.21 -11.76
CA MET A 142 22.94 -6.13 -11.03
C MET A 142 23.90 -5.40 -10.07
N ILE A 143 24.80 -6.12 -9.41
CA ILE A 143 25.84 -5.53 -8.55
C ILE A 143 26.75 -4.64 -9.39
N ARG A 144 27.27 -5.13 -10.53
CA ARG A 144 28.11 -4.34 -11.44
C ARG A 144 27.40 -3.05 -11.86
N ILE A 145 26.17 -3.16 -12.38
CA ILE A 145 25.38 -2.00 -12.82
C ILE A 145 25.19 -1.02 -11.65
N SER A 146 24.88 -1.53 -10.46
CA SER A 146 24.70 -0.69 -9.28
C SER A 146 25.99 0.03 -8.88
N GLN A 147 27.12 -0.68 -8.83
CA GLN A 147 28.43 -0.11 -8.51
C GLN A 147 28.83 0.98 -9.51
N GLU A 148 28.58 0.78 -10.81
CA GLU A 148 28.80 1.79 -11.85
C GLU A 148 27.88 3.01 -11.68
N VAL A 149 26.60 2.81 -11.32
CA VAL A 149 25.64 3.91 -11.12
C VAL A 149 25.95 4.73 -9.85
N TYR A 150 26.49 4.09 -8.83
CA TYR A 150 26.82 4.70 -7.54
C TYR A 150 28.26 5.17 -7.43
N ASP A 151 29.11 4.86 -8.40
CA ASP A 151 30.56 5.08 -8.35
C ASP A 151 31.17 4.57 -7.02
N MET A 152 30.89 3.30 -6.71
CA MET A 152 31.33 2.68 -5.45
C MET A 152 31.82 1.23 -5.64
N ASN A 153 32.86 0.87 -4.87
CA ASN A 153 33.41 -0.49 -4.83
C ASN A 153 33.02 -1.24 -3.55
N GLY A 154 31.77 -1.07 -3.09
CA GLY A 154 31.28 -1.65 -1.84
C GLY A 154 30.38 -2.87 -2.02
N THR A 155 30.08 -3.54 -0.90
CA THR A 155 29.07 -4.60 -0.83
C THR A 155 27.67 -4.01 -1.01
N LEU A 156 26.89 -4.62 -1.89
CA LEU A 156 25.52 -4.23 -2.21
C LEU A 156 24.63 -5.46 -2.13
N ILE A 157 23.43 -5.30 -1.57
CA ILE A 157 22.37 -6.29 -1.74
C ILE A 157 21.47 -5.78 -2.86
N THR A 158 21.30 -6.60 -3.90
CA THR A 158 20.50 -6.23 -5.07
C THR A 158 19.37 -7.21 -5.28
N PHE A 159 18.19 -6.67 -5.55
CA PHE A 159 17.01 -7.41 -5.99
C PHE A 159 16.51 -6.77 -7.26
N GLY A 160 15.76 -7.49 -8.08
CA GLY A 160 15.37 -6.93 -9.35
C GLY A 160 14.99 -7.96 -10.38
N SER A 161 14.62 -7.45 -11.55
CA SER A 161 14.29 -8.27 -12.70
C SER A 161 14.71 -7.56 -13.98
N THR A 162 14.71 -8.29 -15.09
CA THR A 162 15.28 -7.82 -16.36
C THR A 162 14.38 -8.11 -17.54
N MET A 163 14.49 -7.27 -18.55
CA MET A 163 13.98 -7.51 -19.90
C MET A 163 15.07 -7.98 -20.86
N ARG A 164 16.35 -7.80 -20.47
CA ARG A 164 17.51 -7.99 -21.34
C ARG A 164 18.23 -9.32 -21.12
N TYR A 165 18.23 -9.82 -19.89
CA TYR A 165 18.97 -11.03 -19.50
C TYR A 165 18.07 -12.13 -18.90
N PRO A 166 16.89 -12.44 -19.49
CA PRO A 166 15.99 -13.45 -18.93
C PRO A 166 16.65 -14.84 -18.82
N GLU A 167 17.49 -15.22 -19.78
CA GLU A 167 18.20 -16.50 -19.80
C GLU A 167 19.14 -16.69 -18.60
N LEU A 168 19.69 -15.58 -18.07
CA LEU A 168 20.54 -15.60 -16.89
C LEU A 168 19.73 -15.59 -15.58
N ASN A 169 18.42 -15.33 -15.65
CA ASN A 169 17.54 -15.19 -14.49
C ASN A 169 16.42 -16.25 -14.47
N PHE A 170 16.69 -17.47 -14.93
CA PHE A 170 15.71 -18.57 -14.97
C PHE A 170 14.45 -18.23 -15.81
N ASP A 171 14.61 -17.50 -16.92
CA ASP A 171 13.55 -17.00 -17.79
C ASP A 171 12.53 -16.07 -17.10
N ARG A 172 12.89 -15.55 -15.91
CA ARG A 172 12.10 -14.56 -15.18
C ARG A 172 12.24 -13.20 -15.85
N THR A 173 11.12 -12.52 -16.03
CA THR A 173 11.08 -11.26 -16.78
C THR A 173 10.44 -10.14 -15.98
N LEU A 174 10.95 -8.93 -16.19
CA LEU A 174 10.37 -7.73 -15.59
C LEU A 174 8.93 -7.49 -16.07
N VAL A 175 8.59 -7.92 -17.30
CA VAL A 175 7.22 -7.85 -17.84
C VAL A 175 6.29 -8.80 -17.09
N ASN A 176 6.68 -10.05 -16.84
CA ASN A 176 5.87 -10.99 -16.04
C ASN A 176 5.63 -10.42 -14.65
N PHE A 177 6.68 -9.88 -14.02
CA PHE A 177 6.55 -9.18 -12.76
C PHE A 177 5.53 -8.03 -12.86
N ALA A 178 5.70 -7.08 -13.79
CA ALA A 178 4.80 -5.94 -13.93
C ALA A 178 3.34 -6.35 -14.17
N LEU A 179 3.10 -7.38 -14.99
CA LEU A 179 1.77 -7.88 -15.30
C LEU A 179 1.10 -8.52 -14.08
N PHE A 180 1.75 -9.51 -13.46
CA PHE A 180 1.12 -10.33 -12.42
C PHE A 180 1.22 -9.75 -11.01
N TYR A 181 2.21 -8.90 -10.74
CA TYR A 181 2.37 -8.23 -9.44
C TYR A 181 1.54 -6.94 -9.36
N ALA A 182 1.58 -6.12 -10.41
CA ALA A 182 0.94 -4.82 -10.44
C ALA A 182 -0.34 -4.82 -11.28
N ILE A 183 -0.24 -4.97 -12.60
CA ILE A 183 -1.35 -4.66 -13.53
C ILE A 183 -2.60 -5.52 -13.25
N VAL A 184 -2.45 -6.83 -13.14
CA VAL A 184 -3.58 -7.76 -12.96
C VAL A 184 -4.24 -7.58 -11.59
N PRO A 185 -3.52 -7.70 -10.43
CA PRO A 185 -4.14 -7.50 -9.13
C PRO A 185 -4.77 -6.12 -8.98
N TYR A 186 -4.13 -5.09 -9.54
CA TYR A 186 -4.64 -3.73 -9.52
C TYR A 186 -5.95 -3.63 -10.33
N SER A 187 -5.96 -4.03 -11.60
CA SER A 187 -7.15 -3.97 -12.45
C SER A 187 -8.33 -4.74 -11.85
N LEU A 188 -8.09 -5.94 -11.33
CA LEU A 188 -9.11 -6.75 -10.65
C LEU A 188 -9.66 -6.04 -9.41
N THR A 189 -8.79 -5.43 -8.61
CA THR A 189 -9.18 -4.71 -7.39
C THR A 189 -10.09 -3.53 -7.70
N TYR A 190 -9.75 -2.71 -8.71
CA TYR A 190 -10.57 -1.54 -9.07
C TYR A 190 -11.86 -1.93 -9.76
N ALA A 191 -11.85 -2.97 -10.60
CA ALA A 191 -13.07 -3.53 -11.16
C ALA A 191 -14.01 -4.04 -10.06
N ALA A 192 -13.48 -4.80 -9.09
CA ALA A 192 -14.24 -5.26 -7.93
C ALA A 192 -14.81 -4.10 -7.12
N LEU A 193 -14.01 -3.06 -6.84
CA LEU A 193 -14.44 -1.87 -6.14
C LEU A 193 -15.58 -1.15 -6.88
N GLY A 194 -15.47 -0.94 -8.18
CA GLY A 194 -16.52 -0.33 -9.01
C GLY A 194 -17.84 -1.12 -8.96
N ILE A 195 -17.76 -2.44 -9.12
CA ILE A 195 -18.93 -3.34 -9.00
C ILE A 195 -19.55 -3.26 -7.61
N LEU A 196 -18.73 -3.25 -6.55
CA LEU A 196 -19.20 -3.16 -5.16
C LEU A 196 -19.89 -1.83 -4.89
N ILE A 197 -19.31 -0.71 -5.32
CA ILE A 197 -19.92 0.62 -5.20
C ILE A 197 -21.28 0.64 -5.88
N TYR A 198 -21.36 0.15 -7.13
CA TYR A 198 -22.61 0.07 -7.88
C TYR A 198 -23.66 -0.78 -7.13
N LYS A 199 -23.29 -1.96 -6.65
CA LYS A 199 -24.20 -2.85 -5.91
C LYS A 199 -24.68 -2.26 -4.59
N ILE A 200 -23.82 -1.54 -3.87
CA ILE A 200 -24.20 -0.86 -2.64
C ILE A 200 -25.20 0.26 -2.96
N GLN A 201 -24.92 1.10 -3.96
CA GLN A 201 -25.83 2.18 -4.37
C GLN A 201 -27.19 1.64 -4.81
N SER A 202 -27.20 0.59 -5.64
CA SER A 202 -28.43 -0.08 -6.06
C SER A 202 -29.21 -0.64 -4.85
N SER A 203 -28.51 -1.29 -3.90
CA SER A 203 -29.15 -1.81 -2.68
C SER A 203 -29.74 -0.72 -1.79
N LEU A 204 -29.12 0.46 -1.75
CA LEU A 204 -29.61 1.62 -1.00
C LEU A 204 -30.84 2.26 -1.67
N HIS A 205 -30.88 2.29 -3.01
CA HIS A 205 -31.95 2.94 -3.77
C HIS A 205 -33.20 2.03 -3.91
N VAL A 206 -33.01 0.76 -4.28
CA VAL A 206 -34.10 -0.16 -4.62
C VAL A 206 -34.87 -0.65 -3.39
N ARG A 207 -34.19 -0.85 -2.26
CA ARG A 207 -34.84 -1.44 -1.08
C ARG A 207 -35.69 -0.47 -0.27
N GLY A 208 -35.81 0.79 -0.69
CA GLY A 208 -36.58 1.81 0.02
C GLY A 208 -36.24 1.88 1.51
N MET A 209 -35.00 1.49 1.88
CA MET A 209 -34.61 1.40 3.27
C MET A 209 -34.70 2.80 3.85
N THR A 210 -35.64 3.02 4.77
CA THR A 210 -35.72 4.21 5.61
C THR A 210 -34.55 4.21 6.57
N LEU A 211 -33.35 4.37 6.02
CA LEU A 211 -32.13 4.53 6.76
C LEU A 211 -32.22 5.85 7.50
N SER A 212 -31.84 5.82 8.79
CA SER A 212 -31.70 7.04 9.55
C SER A 212 -30.76 8.01 8.82
N ARG A 213 -31.00 9.32 8.96
CA ARG A 213 -30.14 10.37 8.40
C ARG A 213 -28.67 10.17 8.79
N ARG A 214 -28.44 9.60 9.99
CA ARG A 214 -27.13 9.19 10.51
C ARG A 214 -26.48 8.09 9.67
N THR A 215 -27.21 7.01 9.38
CA THR A 215 -26.67 5.89 8.59
C THR A 215 -26.31 6.37 7.18
N VAL A 216 -27.14 7.21 6.55
CA VAL A 216 -26.84 7.78 5.23
C VAL A 216 -25.57 8.64 5.25
N GLN A 217 -25.39 9.48 6.28
CA GLN A 217 -24.17 10.29 6.43
C GLN A 217 -22.91 9.43 6.63
N MET A 218 -22.99 8.38 7.48
CA MET A 218 -21.87 7.45 7.67
C MET A 218 -21.52 6.70 6.39
N GLN A 219 -22.53 6.27 5.61
CA GLN A 219 -22.32 5.60 4.33
C GLN A 219 -21.63 6.53 3.32
N ARG A 220 -22.06 7.79 3.21
CA ARG A 220 -21.39 8.78 2.35
C ARG A 220 -19.94 9.03 2.76
N ALA A 221 -19.68 9.20 4.06
CA ALA A 221 -18.33 9.39 4.57
C ALA A 221 -17.43 8.17 4.29
N PHE A 222 -17.98 6.96 4.44
CA PHE A 222 -17.28 5.73 4.09
C PHE A 222 -16.97 5.65 2.59
N PHE A 223 -17.92 5.98 1.71
CA PHE A 223 -17.66 6.02 0.26
C PHE A 223 -16.57 7.01 -0.11
N VAL A 224 -16.60 8.22 0.46
CA VAL A 224 -15.56 9.23 0.23
C VAL A 224 -14.20 8.71 0.71
N MET A 225 -14.16 8.05 1.87
CA MET A 225 -12.94 7.43 2.38
C MET A 225 -12.42 6.35 1.42
N GLN A 226 -13.27 5.44 0.95
CA GLN A 226 -12.85 4.38 0.03
C GLN A 226 -12.39 4.91 -1.32
N LEU A 227 -13.07 5.94 -1.83
CA LEU A 227 -12.67 6.61 -3.06
C LEU A 227 -11.34 7.32 -2.88
N LEU A 228 -11.12 7.98 -1.74
CA LEU A 228 -9.84 8.61 -1.43
C LEU A 228 -8.72 7.56 -1.26
N GLN A 229 -9.00 6.44 -0.59
CA GLN A 229 -8.04 5.35 -0.41
C GLN A 229 -7.68 4.61 -1.70
N SER A 230 -8.52 4.68 -2.73
CA SER A 230 -8.26 4.07 -4.03
C SER A 230 -7.68 5.07 -5.04
N VAL A 231 -8.36 6.19 -5.26
CA VAL A 231 -7.93 7.19 -6.25
C VAL A 231 -6.60 7.85 -5.88
N LEU A 232 -6.34 8.09 -4.59
CA LEU A 232 -5.13 8.81 -4.17
C LEU A 232 -3.83 8.01 -4.43
N PRO A 233 -3.75 6.71 -4.08
CA PRO A 233 -2.66 5.85 -4.56
C PRO A 233 -2.52 5.83 -6.07
N LEU A 234 -3.63 5.82 -6.82
CA LEU A 234 -3.59 5.82 -8.28
C LEU A 234 -2.92 7.07 -8.82
N ILE A 235 -3.29 8.25 -8.29
CA ILE A 235 -2.66 9.51 -8.67
C ILE A 235 -1.18 9.51 -8.28
N ILE A 236 -0.85 9.14 -7.04
CA ILE A 236 0.53 9.12 -6.52
C ILE A 236 1.41 8.13 -7.32
N LEU A 237 0.88 6.94 -7.64
CA LEU A 237 1.62 5.89 -8.32
C LEU A 237 1.56 5.99 -9.86
N SER A 238 0.69 6.80 -10.44
CA SER A 238 0.63 7.02 -11.90
C SER A 238 1.97 7.54 -12.44
N SER A 239 2.58 8.49 -11.74
CA SER A 239 3.89 9.05 -12.07
C SER A 239 5.01 7.99 -12.07
N PRO A 240 5.29 7.28 -10.96
CA PRO A 240 6.31 6.23 -10.95
C PRO A 240 6.02 5.12 -11.96
N PHE A 241 4.76 4.72 -12.13
CA PHE A 241 4.39 3.68 -13.11
C PHE A 241 4.67 4.12 -14.55
N THR A 242 4.37 5.37 -14.88
CA THR A 242 4.68 5.96 -16.19
C THR A 242 6.18 5.94 -16.44
N VAL A 243 6.96 6.39 -15.46
CA VAL A 243 8.43 6.37 -15.49
C VAL A 243 8.98 4.95 -15.68
N PHE A 244 8.41 3.98 -14.98
CA PHE A 244 8.77 2.56 -15.09
C PHE A 244 8.47 1.99 -16.49
N LEU A 245 7.31 2.31 -17.08
CA LEU A 245 6.93 1.84 -18.40
C LEU A 245 7.78 2.41 -19.53
N TYR A 246 8.20 3.68 -19.43
CA TYR A 246 9.01 4.31 -20.47
C TYR A 246 10.47 3.84 -20.47
N GLY A 247 10.94 3.17 -19.42
CA GLY A 247 12.18 2.38 -19.43
C GLY A 247 13.47 3.15 -19.80
N THR A 248 13.46 4.47 -19.78
CA THR A 248 14.64 5.29 -20.05
C THR A 248 15.61 5.20 -18.88
N ASP A 249 16.92 5.26 -19.10
CA ASP A 249 17.93 5.31 -18.02
C ASP A 249 17.51 6.31 -16.93
N LEU A 250 17.05 5.77 -15.79
CA LEU A 250 16.40 6.56 -14.76
C LEU A 250 17.45 7.17 -13.85
N GLY A 251 18.06 8.27 -14.28
CA GLY A 251 18.98 9.06 -13.46
C GLY A 251 18.26 9.70 -12.26
N LEU A 252 17.85 10.96 -12.40
CA LEU A 252 17.14 11.69 -11.33
C LEU A 252 15.70 11.18 -11.13
N SER A 253 15.10 10.61 -12.18
CA SER A 253 13.73 10.07 -12.19
C SER A 253 13.54 8.85 -11.30
N ALA A 254 14.61 8.08 -11.02
CA ALA A 254 14.60 6.99 -10.05
C ALA A 254 14.35 7.47 -8.61
N LEU A 255 14.85 8.66 -8.26
CA LEU A 255 14.60 9.28 -6.96
C LEU A 255 13.14 9.69 -6.84
N TRP A 256 12.60 10.30 -7.90
CA TRP A 256 11.18 10.60 -7.98
C TRP A 256 10.35 9.33 -7.82
N PHE A 257 10.68 8.29 -8.58
CA PHE A 257 10.02 6.99 -8.48
C PHE A 257 9.96 6.49 -7.03
N THR A 258 11.13 6.48 -6.37
CA THR A 258 11.27 6.03 -4.99
C THR A 258 10.44 6.89 -4.03
N SER A 259 10.53 8.22 -4.12
CA SER A 259 9.79 9.14 -3.25
C SER A 259 8.27 8.96 -3.37
N PHE A 260 7.74 8.82 -4.59
CA PHE A 260 6.30 8.60 -4.78
C PHE A 260 5.83 7.24 -4.26
N LEU A 261 6.64 6.19 -4.44
CA LEU A 261 6.33 4.86 -3.93
C LEU A 261 6.22 4.84 -2.40
N TRP A 262 7.10 5.56 -1.70
CA TRP A 262 7.05 5.68 -0.23
C TRP A 262 6.04 6.70 0.28
N LEU A 263 5.65 7.69 -0.54
CA LEU A 263 4.62 8.65 -0.18
C LEU A 263 3.23 7.97 -0.08
N CYS A 264 2.97 6.98 -0.93
CA CYS A 264 1.69 6.28 -0.99
C CYS A 264 1.20 5.75 0.38
N PRO A 265 1.93 4.87 1.10
CA PRO A 265 1.47 4.35 2.39
C PRO A 265 1.29 5.46 3.44
N SER A 266 2.15 6.47 3.43
CA SER A 266 2.07 7.60 4.37
C SER A 266 0.76 8.38 4.20
N VAL A 267 0.40 8.68 2.94
CA VAL A 267 -0.82 9.41 2.63
C VAL A 267 -2.06 8.56 2.97
N GLN A 268 -2.02 7.25 2.71
CA GLN A 268 -3.12 6.35 3.05
C GLN A 268 -3.33 6.22 4.57
N ALA A 269 -2.25 6.13 5.35
CA ALA A 269 -2.32 6.11 6.79
C ALA A 269 -2.94 7.41 7.35
N VAL A 270 -2.58 8.58 6.79
CA VAL A 270 -3.17 9.87 7.17
C VAL A 270 -4.68 9.92 6.87
N VAL A 271 -5.10 9.42 5.71
CA VAL A 271 -6.53 9.34 5.34
C VAL A 271 -7.29 8.44 6.30
N GLN A 272 -6.74 7.26 6.63
CA GLN A 272 -7.32 6.34 7.61
C GLN A 272 -7.44 6.98 8.99
N LEU A 273 -6.37 7.60 9.47
CA LEU A 273 -6.33 8.24 10.78
C LEU A 273 -7.37 9.37 10.89
N ARG A 274 -7.47 10.23 9.85
CA ARG A 274 -8.49 11.28 9.79
C ARG A 274 -9.89 10.73 9.92
N TYR A 275 -10.20 9.65 9.22
CA TYR A 275 -11.51 9.01 9.29
C TYR A 275 -11.79 8.44 10.69
N ILE A 276 -10.83 7.74 11.29
CA ILE A 276 -10.98 7.16 12.63
C ILE A 276 -11.20 8.26 13.68
N ILE A 277 -10.43 9.35 13.61
CA ILE A 277 -10.60 10.51 14.50
C ILE A 277 -11.99 11.12 14.33
N GLN A 278 -12.46 11.28 13.09
CA GLN A 278 -13.79 11.82 12.81
C GLN A 278 -14.89 10.90 13.36
N ALA A 279 -14.78 9.59 13.16
CA ALA A 279 -15.73 8.61 13.68
C ALA A 279 -15.78 8.59 15.22
N ALA A 280 -14.62 8.69 15.88
CA ALA A 280 -14.51 8.78 17.33
C ALA A 280 -15.14 10.06 17.88
N LYS A 281 -14.88 11.22 17.26
CA LYS A 281 -15.48 12.51 17.65
C LYS A 281 -17.00 12.49 17.52
N THR A 282 -17.54 11.89 16.46
CA THR A 282 -18.99 11.76 16.27
C THR A 282 -19.61 10.89 17.36
N ARG A 283 -19.01 9.74 17.69
CA ARG A 283 -19.47 8.87 18.79
C ARG A 283 -19.44 9.57 20.15
N LEU A 284 -18.38 10.34 20.44
CA LEU A 284 -18.24 11.03 21.73
C LEU A 284 -19.37 12.06 21.92
N LYS A 285 -19.64 12.89 20.90
CA LYS A 285 -20.73 13.88 20.93
C LYS A 285 -22.09 13.24 21.21
N GLU A 286 -22.33 12.04 20.65
CA GLU A 286 -23.57 11.30 20.86
C GLU A 286 -23.70 10.78 22.30
N THR A 287 -22.63 10.20 22.87
CA THR A 287 -22.64 9.77 24.27
C THR A 287 -22.93 10.94 25.21
N THR A 288 -22.34 12.10 24.94
CA THR A 288 -22.61 13.32 25.72
C THR A 288 -24.07 13.77 25.58
N GLN A 289 -24.64 13.82 24.37
CA GLN A 289 -26.05 14.20 24.18
C GLN A 289 -27.03 13.25 24.87
N VAL A 290 -26.82 11.93 24.77
CA VAL A 290 -27.68 10.94 25.43
C VAL A 290 -27.63 11.09 26.96
N SER A 291 -26.45 11.37 27.51
CA SER A 291 -26.28 11.59 28.96
C SER A 291 -26.94 12.88 29.47
N VAL A 292 -27.00 13.92 28.63
CA VAL A 292 -27.66 15.20 28.98
C VAL A 292 -29.18 15.03 28.96
N ILE A 293 -29.71 14.32 27.96
CA ILE A 293 -31.16 14.06 27.82
C ILE A 293 -31.66 13.13 28.94
N SER A 294 -30.88 12.10 29.33
CA SER A 294 -31.28 11.23 30.43
C SER A 294 -31.27 11.96 31.79
N LYS A 295 -30.32 12.88 32.00
CA LYS A 295 -30.30 13.73 33.20
C LYS A 295 -31.48 14.71 33.27
N THR A 296 -31.91 15.30 32.16
CA THR A 296 -33.04 16.24 32.13
C THR A 296 -34.40 15.54 32.31
N ARG A 297 -34.55 14.29 31.85
CA ARG A 297 -35.74 13.48 32.13
C ARG A 297 -35.80 12.94 33.56
N GLY A 298 -34.65 12.72 34.20
CA GLY A 298 -34.60 12.27 35.59
C GLY A 298 -34.91 13.35 36.63
N SER A 299 -34.89 14.63 36.24
CA SER A 299 -35.17 15.77 37.13
C SER A 299 -36.58 16.34 36.98
N THR A 300 -37.46 15.68 36.21
CA THR A 300 -38.85 16.09 35.95
C THR A 300 -39.88 15.08 36.48
N LEU A 301 -39.44 14.14 37.31
CA LEU A 301 -40.23 13.22 38.13
C LEU A 301 -39.90 13.48 39.61
#